data_AF-A0A2D8YVX4-F1
#
_entry.id   AF-A0A2D8YVX4-F1
#
_cell.length_a   1.000
_cell.length_b   1.000
_cell.length_c   1.000
_cell.angle_alpha   90.00
_cell.angle_beta   90.00
_cell.angle_gamma   90.00
#
_symmetry.space_group_name_H-M   'P 1'
#
loop_
_entity.id
_entity.type
_entity.pdbx_description
1 polymer ?
#
loop_
_entity_poly.entity_id
_entity_poly.type
_entity_poly.pdbx_seq_one_letter_code
_entity_poly.pdbx_strand_id
1 'polypeptide(L)'
;MLNLRPVVHLLGLLACFVAVLLCIPALTDAIYHDQDWKPFVTAALVTGFIGFGAAIASWPKDGLQLNLRQAFLVTALGWVTVAAIAAIPFLGLGVSMTDAVFESMSGITTTGSTILTGLDHLPPGILLWRAILQWLGGIGIIAMAILMLPLMRVGGM
;
A
#
# COMPACT_ATOMS: atom_id res chain seq x y z
N MET A 1 -0.02 21.65 19.89
CA MET A 1 0.06 21.39 18.43
C MET A 1 0.14 19.89 18.21
N LEU A 2 -0.49 19.36 17.17
CA LEU A 2 -0.51 17.91 16.91
C LEU A 2 0.88 17.46 16.41
N ASN A 3 1.56 16.59 17.15
CA ASN A 3 2.85 16.05 16.74
C ASN A 3 2.63 15.02 15.62
N LEU A 4 3.11 15.30 14.40
CA LEU A 4 2.93 14.43 13.24
C LEU A 4 4.00 13.33 13.12
N ARG A 5 5.04 13.36 13.96
CA ARG A 5 6.17 12.41 13.86
C ARG A 5 5.72 10.94 13.94
N PRO A 6 4.87 10.52 14.89
CA PRO A 6 4.40 9.13 14.92
C PRO A 6 3.62 8.71 13.67
N VAL A 7 2.87 9.65 13.06
CA VAL A 7 2.11 9.42 11.84
C VAL A 7 3.06 9.19 10.66
N VAL A 8 4.01 10.10 10.45
CA VAL A 8 5.01 9.99 9.37
C VAL A 8 5.86 8.72 9.55
N HIS A 9 6.20 8.37 10.79
CA HIS A 9 6.99 7.18 11.09
C HIS A 9 6.26 5.90 10.63
N LEU A 10 4.98 5.77 10.99
CA LEU A 10 4.17 4.61 10.62
C LEU A 10 3.89 4.56 9.12
N LEU A 11 3.62 5.69 8.47
CA LEU A 11 3.45 5.73 7.02
C LEU A 11 4.75 5.38 6.29
N GLY A 12 5.91 5.78 6.82
CA GLY A 12 7.22 5.40 6.31
C GLY A 12 7.48 3.89 6.42
N LEU A 13 7.18 3.29 7.58
CA LEU A 13 7.27 1.84 7.76
C LEU A 13 6.30 1.07 6.85
N LEU A 14 5.08 1.59 6.68
CA LEU A 14 4.10 1.03 5.75
C LEU A 14 4.61 1.08 4.30
N ALA A 15 5.21 2.19 3.89
CA ALA A 15 5.83 2.33 2.57
C ALA A 15 6.99 1.34 2.38
N CYS A 16 7.84 1.14 3.38
CA CYS A 16 8.88 0.10 3.34
C CYS A 16 8.29 -1.31 3.18
N PHE A 17 7.22 -1.61 3.90
CA PHE A 17 6.54 -2.91 3.80
C PHE A 17 5.99 -3.13 2.38
N VAL A 18 5.32 -2.12 1.80
CA VAL A 18 4.83 -2.20 0.41
C VAL A 18 5.99 -2.33 -0.58
N ALA A 19 7.11 -1.63 -0.35
CA ALA A 19 8.31 -1.76 -1.19
C ALA A 19 8.85 -3.20 -1.22
N VAL A 20 8.85 -3.89 -0.08
CA VAL A 20 9.21 -5.32 -0.02
C VAL A 20 8.21 -6.17 -0.79
N LEU A 21 6.91 -5.90 -0.66
CA LEU A 21 5.89 -6.64 -1.41
C LEU A 21 6.00 -6.47 -2.92
N LEU A 22 6.39 -5.28 -3.40
CA LEU A 22 6.64 -5.01 -4.83
C LEU A 22 7.76 -5.87 -5.42
N CYS A 23 8.68 -6.38 -4.60
CA CYS A 23 9.72 -7.31 -5.06
C CYS A 23 9.15 -8.68 -5.48
N ILE A 24 7.97 -9.06 -4.96
CA ILE A 24 7.32 -10.34 -5.29
C ILE A 24 6.89 -10.38 -6.78
N PRO A 25 6.04 -9.45 -7.28
CA PRO A 25 5.69 -9.42 -8.69
C PRO A 25 6.89 -9.10 -9.59
N ALA A 26 7.86 -8.29 -9.14
CA ALA A 26 9.11 -8.08 -9.87
C ALA A 26 9.86 -9.40 -10.12
N LEU A 27 9.98 -10.24 -9.09
CA LEU A 27 10.60 -11.55 -9.20
C LEU A 27 9.78 -12.48 -10.09
N THR A 28 8.46 -12.42 -10.02
CA THR A 28 7.57 -13.17 -10.92
C THR A 28 7.84 -12.81 -12.38
N ASP A 29 7.77 -11.53 -12.75
CA ASP A 29 8.04 -11.11 -14.13
C ASP A 29 9.46 -11.47 -14.59
N ALA A 30 10.45 -11.38 -13.69
CA ALA A 30 11.82 -11.81 -13.98
C ALA A 30 11.94 -13.32 -14.26
N ILE A 31 11.21 -14.17 -13.52
CA ILE A 31 11.18 -15.63 -13.72
C ILE A 31 10.48 -15.98 -15.04
N TYR A 32 9.41 -15.27 -15.38
CA TYR A 32 8.66 -15.48 -16.63
C TYR A 32 9.29 -14.80 -17.85
N HIS A 33 10.49 -14.21 -17.70
CA HIS A 33 11.23 -13.50 -18.73
C HIS A 33 10.46 -12.32 -19.36
N ASP A 34 9.53 -11.74 -18.61
CA ASP A 34 8.84 -10.53 -18.99
C ASP A 34 9.74 -9.31 -18.74
N GLN A 35 9.62 -8.23 -19.50
CA GLN A 35 10.37 -6.98 -19.24
C GLN A 35 9.69 -6.05 -18.24
N ASP A 36 8.45 -6.37 -17.86
CA ASP A 36 7.61 -5.54 -16.99
C ASP A 36 7.97 -5.63 -15.49
N TRP A 37 9.09 -6.29 -15.14
CA TRP A 37 9.67 -6.22 -13.78
C TRP A 37 10.24 -4.84 -13.44
N LYS A 38 10.64 -4.02 -14.43
CA LYS A 38 11.32 -2.73 -14.19
C LYS A 38 10.45 -1.71 -13.45
N PRO A 39 9.17 -1.49 -13.81
CA PRO A 39 8.25 -0.67 -13.02
C PRO A 39 8.17 -1.09 -11.55
N PHE A 40 8.10 -2.39 -11.27
CA PHE A 40 8.05 -2.89 -9.90
C PHE A 40 9.33 -2.62 -9.12
N VAL A 41 10.51 -2.87 -9.70
CA VAL A 41 11.80 -2.59 -9.04
C VAL A 41 11.98 -1.09 -8.81
N THR A 42 11.60 -0.26 -9.78
CA THR A 42 11.69 1.20 -9.65
C THR A 42 10.77 1.69 -8.53
N ALA A 43 9.53 1.20 -8.49
CA ALA A 43 8.58 1.51 -7.42
C ALA A 43 9.12 1.06 -6.05
N ALA A 44 9.68 -0.14 -5.96
CA ALA A 44 10.25 -0.69 -4.72
C ALA A 44 11.42 0.15 -4.21
N LEU A 45 12.37 0.50 -5.08
CA LEU A 45 13.55 1.29 -4.69
C LEU A 45 13.17 2.71 -4.26
N VAL A 46 12.36 3.41 -5.05
CA VAL A 46 11.95 4.80 -4.76
C VAL A 46 11.13 4.84 -3.48
N THR A 47 10.12 3.98 -3.37
CA THR A 47 9.24 3.92 -2.20
C THR A 47 10.01 3.48 -0.95
N GLY A 48 10.87 2.46 -1.08
CA GLY A 48 11.68 1.97 0.03
C GLY A 48 12.63 3.05 0.54
N PHE A 49 13.30 3.77 -0.35
CA PHE A 49 14.19 4.88 0.03
C PHE A 49 13.43 6.01 0.74
N ILE A 50 12.34 6.49 0.15
CA ILE A 50 11.52 7.58 0.72
C ILE A 50 10.90 7.14 2.05
N GLY A 51 10.31 5.94 2.10
CA GLY A 51 9.66 5.39 3.29
C GLY A 51 10.65 5.19 4.44
N PHE A 52 11.83 4.64 4.14
CA PHE A 52 12.87 4.41 5.13
C PHE A 52 13.43 5.73 5.67
N GLY A 53 13.71 6.69 4.79
CA GLY A 53 14.13 8.03 5.16
C GLY A 53 13.09 8.73 6.04
N ALA A 54 11.81 8.65 5.68
CA ALA A 54 10.71 9.19 6.48
C ALA A 54 10.62 8.53 7.86
N ALA A 55 10.72 7.20 7.92
CA ALA A 55 10.66 6.45 9.17
C ALA A 55 11.80 6.83 10.13
N ILE A 56 13.04 6.93 9.64
CA ILE A 56 14.18 7.32 10.49
C ILE A 56 14.08 8.78 10.92
N ALA A 57 13.77 9.70 10.00
CA ALA A 57 13.68 11.13 10.31
C ALA A 57 12.60 11.43 11.37
N SER A 58 11.54 10.63 11.39
CA SER A 58 10.41 10.78 12.29
C SER A 58 10.41 9.83 13.49
N TRP A 59 11.54 9.15 13.75
CA TRP A 59 11.68 8.18 14.84
C TRP A 59 11.11 8.69 16.18
N PRO A 60 10.19 7.95 16.82
CA PRO A 60 9.58 8.38 18.08
C PRO A 60 10.58 8.22 19.24
N LYS A 61 10.92 9.34 19.89
CA LYS A 61 11.89 9.36 21.00
C LYS A 61 11.33 8.79 22.31
N ASP A 62 10.03 8.97 22.54
CA ASP A 62 9.36 8.62 23.80
C ASP A 62 8.50 7.34 23.68
N GLY A 63 8.79 6.51 22.68
CA GLY A 63 7.99 5.34 22.32
C GLY A 63 6.84 5.64 21.36
N LEU A 64 6.32 4.60 20.71
CA LEU A 64 5.24 4.71 19.75
C LEU A 64 3.88 4.75 20.47
N GLN A 65 3.39 5.95 20.75
CA GLN A 65 2.04 6.17 21.28
C GLN A 65 1.23 7.03 20.32
N LEU A 66 0.10 6.51 19.87
CA LEU A 66 -0.85 7.23 19.02
C LEU A 66 -1.98 7.78 19.87
N ASN A 67 -2.20 9.09 19.78
CA ASN A 67 -3.47 9.68 20.21
C ASN A 67 -4.56 9.40 19.18
N LEU A 68 -5.83 9.61 19.56
CA LEU A 68 -6.98 9.33 18.71
C LEU A 68 -6.91 10.05 17.34
N ARG A 69 -6.49 11.32 17.33
CA ARG A 69 -6.38 12.11 16.08
C ARG A 69 -5.30 11.55 15.15
N GLN A 70 -4.16 11.12 15.70
CA GLN A 70 -3.08 10.48 14.95
C GLN A 70 -3.49 9.12 14.42
N ALA A 71 -4.26 8.33 15.19
CA ALA A 71 -4.80 7.05 14.73
C ALA A 71 -5.69 7.24 13.50
N PHE A 72 -6.64 8.18 13.54
CA PHE A 72 -7.47 8.52 12.38
C PHE A 72 -6.63 8.96 11.16
N LEU A 73 -5.59 9.78 11.38
CA LEU A 73 -4.69 10.19 10.30
C LEU A 73 -3.93 9.01 9.70
N VAL A 74 -3.36 8.13 10.53
CA VAL A 74 -2.64 6.94 10.06
C VAL A 74 -3.55 6.03 9.26
N THR A 75 -4.78 5.81 9.71
CA THR A 75 -5.75 4.99 8.97
C THR A 75 -6.06 5.61 7.61
N ALA A 76 -6.51 6.87 7.57
CA ALA A 76 -6.92 7.52 6.31
C ALA A 76 -5.74 7.67 5.34
N LEU A 77 -4.59 8.16 5.82
CA LEU A 77 -3.42 8.35 4.99
C LEU A 77 -2.75 7.01 4.63
N GLY A 78 -2.91 5.96 5.44
CA GLY A 78 -2.37 4.64 5.15
C GLY A 78 -2.96 4.07 3.87
N TRP A 79 -4.30 4.07 3.75
CA TRP A 79 -4.98 3.63 2.53
C TRP A 79 -4.55 4.42 1.29
N VAL A 80 -4.48 5.75 1.41
CA VAL A 80 -4.06 6.64 0.33
C VAL A 80 -2.59 6.40 -0.04
N THR A 81 -1.72 6.20 0.95
CA THR A 81 -0.27 5.96 0.74
C THR A 81 -0.06 4.66 -0.02
N VAL A 82 -0.70 3.57 0.42
CA VAL A 82 -0.60 2.27 -0.26
C VAL A 82 -1.13 2.38 -1.68
N ALA A 83 -2.30 2.99 -1.89
CA ALA A 83 -2.87 3.17 -3.23
C ALA A 83 -1.96 4.01 -4.15
N ALA A 84 -1.35 5.08 -3.64
CA ALA A 84 -0.44 5.92 -4.42
C ALA A 84 0.82 5.16 -4.86
N ILE A 85 1.41 4.37 -3.95
CA ILE A 85 2.58 3.53 -4.26
C ILE A 85 2.21 2.43 -5.25
N ALA A 86 1.09 1.75 -5.00
CA ALA A 86 0.64 0.61 -5.77
C ALA A 86 0.14 0.97 -7.18
N ALA A 87 -0.13 2.25 -7.44
CA ALA A 87 -0.39 2.77 -8.79
C ALA A 87 0.86 2.76 -9.69
N ILE A 88 2.06 2.83 -9.13
CA ILE A 88 3.30 3.01 -9.92
C ILE A 88 3.52 1.87 -10.93
N PRO A 89 3.41 0.57 -10.58
CA PRO A 89 3.60 -0.49 -11.56
C PRO A 89 2.56 -0.48 -12.68
N PHE A 90 1.31 -0.06 -12.40
CA PHE A 90 0.26 0.03 -13.42
C PHE A 90 0.57 1.10 -14.48
N LEU A 91 1.30 2.17 -14.14
CA LEU A 91 1.78 3.14 -15.13
C LEU A 91 2.72 2.50 -16.17
N GLY A 92 3.39 1.40 -15.80
CA GLY A 92 4.21 0.61 -16.73
C GLY A 92 3.42 0.02 -17.89
N LEU A 93 2.10 -0.18 -17.73
CA LEU A 93 1.19 -0.64 -18.78
C LEU A 93 0.81 0.46 -19.79
N GLY A 94 1.22 1.71 -19.55
CA GLY A 94 0.88 2.87 -20.40
C GLY A 94 -0.55 3.40 -20.22
N VAL A 95 -1.24 3.00 -19.14
CA VAL A 95 -2.56 3.58 -18.78
C VAL A 95 -2.41 5.00 -18.21
N SER A 96 -3.50 5.75 -18.19
CA SER A 96 -3.47 7.10 -17.60
C SER A 96 -3.19 7.06 -16.09
N MET A 97 -2.74 8.18 -15.51
CA MET A 97 -2.52 8.26 -14.07
C MET A 97 -3.80 8.02 -13.26
N THR A 98 -4.94 8.52 -13.76
CA THR A 98 -6.24 8.30 -13.12
C THR A 98 -6.64 6.82 -13.14
N ASP A 99 -6.34 6.14 -14.24
CA ASP A 99 -6.60 4.72 -14.44
C ASP A 99 -5.74 3.84 -13.51
N ALA A 100 -4.44 4.15 -13.41
CA ALA A 100 -3.53 3.46 -12.50
C ALA A 100 -3.94 3.63 -11.03
N VAL A 101 -4.33 4.85 -10.64
CA VAL A 101 -4.84 5.14 -9.29
C VAL A 101 -6.18 4.45 -9.04
N PHE A 102 -7.06 4.39 -10.03
CA PHE A 102 -8.34 3.68 -9.92
C PHE A 102 -8.12 2.18 -9.69
N GLU A 103 -7.31 1.53 -10.53
CA GLU A 103 -7.03 0.09 -10.41
C GLU A 103 -6.37 -0.22 -9.06
N SER A 104 -5.42 0.61 -8.63
CA SER A 104 -4.76 0.45 -7.34
C SER A 104 -5.71 0.65 -6.16
N MET A 105 -6.56 1.68 -6.20
CA MET A 105 -7.52 1.96 -5.14
C MET A 105 -8.59 0.85 -5.06
N SER A 106 -9.08 0.39 -6.19
CA SER A 106 -10.02 -0.73 -6.26
C SER A 106 -9.44 -2.02 -5.69
N GLY A 107 -8.17 -2.30 -6.00
CA GLY A 107 -7.43 -3.43 -5.48
C GLY A 107 -7.31 -3.39 -3.95
N ILE A 108 -6.75 -2.30 -3.42
CA ILE A 108 -6.44 -2.21 -1.97
C ILE A 108 -7.69 -2.07 -1.10
N THR A 109 -8.77 -1.47 -1.61
CA THR A 109 -10.04 -1.36 -0.86
C THR A 109 -10.92 -2.61 -0.98
N THR A 110 -10.41 -3.64 -1.67
CA THR A 110 -11.14 -4.85 -2.03
C THR A 110 -12.45 -4.61 -2.77
N THR A 111 -12.52 -3.54 -3.56
CA THR A 111 -13.69 -3.24 -4.40
C THR A 111 -13.78 -4.22 -5.56
N GLY A 112 -12.64 -4.55 -6.18
CA GLY A 112 -12.58 -5.56 -7.24
C GLY A 112 -13.14 -5.12 -8.60
N SER A 113 -13.44 -3.84 -8.77
CA SER A 113 -13.71 -3.27 -10.09
C SER A 113 -12.39 -3.10 -10.88
N THR A 114 -12.46 -3.19 -12.19
CA THR A 114 -11.28 -3.02 -13.05
C THR A 114 -11.63 -2.21 -14.28
N ILE A 115 -10.67 -1.41 -14.71
CA ILE A 115 -10.69 -0.67 -15.99
C ILE A 115 -9.81 -1.35 -17.05
N LEU A 116 -8.99 -2.31 -16.65
CA LEU A 116 -8.08 -3.03 -17.54
C LEU A 116 -8.87 -4.06 -18.34
N THR A 117 -8.60 -4.11 -19.64
CA THR A 117 -9.19 -5.08 -20.58
C THR A 117 -8.15 -6.11 -20.99
N GLY A 118 -8.59 -7.33 -21.35
CA GLY A 118 -7.68 -8.38 -21.83
C GLY A 118 -6.77 -8.92 -20.73
N LEU A 119 -7.31 -9.09 -19.52
CA LEU A 119 -6.56 -9.53 -18.33
C LEU A 119 -5.78 -10.83 -18.57
N ASP A 120 -6.29 -11.75 -19.38
CA ASP A 120 -5.65 -13.03 -19.71
C ASP A 120 -4.31 -12.89 -20.44
N HIS A 121 -4.00 -11.70 -20.96
CA HIS A 121 -2.78 -11.40 -21.69
C HIS A 121 -1.87 -10.40 -20.97
N LEU A 122 -2.23 -10.00 -19.74
CA LEU A 122 -1.38 -9.11 -18.95
C LEU A 122 -0.16 -9.85 -18.37
N PRO A 123 0.92 -9.13 -18.08
CA PRO A 123 2.11 -9.69 -17.46
C PRO A 123 1.76 -10.43 -16.15
N PRO A 124 2.36 -11.61 -15.89
CA PRO A 124 2.07 -12.40 -14.69
C PRO A 124 2.26 -11.62 -13.38
N GLY A 125 3.26 -10.74 -13.30
CA GLY A 125 3.53 -9.89 -12.15
C GLY A 125 2.43 -8.86 -11.91
N ILE A 126 1.83 -8.30 -12.96
CA ILE A 126 0.66 -7.40 -12.84
C ILE A 126 -0.55 -8.15 -12.31
N LEU A 127 -0.83 -9.36 -12.83
CA LEU A 127 -1.92 -10.19 -12.34
C LEU A 127 -1.72 -10.58 -10.87
N LEU A 128 -0.50 -10.96 -10.50
CA LEU A 128 -0.14 -11.26 -9.12
C LEU A 128 -0.24 -10.01 -8.22
N TRP A 129 0.19 -8.85 -8.71
CA TRP A 129 0.11 -7.61 -7.95
C TRP A 129 -1.32 -7.23 -7.61
N ARG A 130 -2.25 -7.39 -8.57
CA ARG A 130 -3.69 -7.20 -8.34
C ARG A 130 -4.21 -8.13 -7.24
N ALA A 131 -3.80 -9.40 -7.25
CA ALA A 131 -4.18 -10.35 -6.21
C ALA A 131 -3.59 -9.99 -4.83
N ILE A 132 -2.32 -9.55 -4.79
CA ILE A 132 -1.66 -9.09 -3.57
C ILE A 132 -2.38 -7.88 -2.99
N LEU A 133 -2.82 -6.93 -3.81
CA LEU A 133 -3.56 -5.75 -3.34
C LEU A 133 -4.89 -6.12 -2.69
N GLN A 134 -5.63 -7.05 -3.30
CA GLN A 134 -6.88 -7.57 -2.75
C GLN A 134 -6.65 -8.28 -1.40
N TRP A 135 -5.61 -9.12 -1.33
CA TRP A 135 -5.24 -9.81 -0.11
C TRP A 135 -4.81 -8.85 1.01
N LEU A 136 -3.97 -7.87 0.68
CA LEU A 136 -3.50 -6.84 1.60
C LEU A 136 -4.66 -5.98 2.11
N GLY A 137 -5.59 -5.62 1.22
CA GLY A 137 -6.81 -4.89 1.56
C GLY A 137 -7.70 -5.65 2.54
N GLY A 138 -7.91 -6.95 2.29
CA GLY A 138 -8.68 -7.83 3.16
C GLY A 138 -8.09 -7.94 4.56
N ILE A 139 -6.76 -8.07 4.67
CA ILE A 139 -6.08 -8.03 5.97
C ILE A 139 -6.25 -6.66 6.64
N GLY A 140 -6.11 -5.58 5.87
CA GLY A 140 -6.25 -4.21 6.35
C GLY A 140 -7.62 -3.93 6.97
N ILE A 141 -8.70 -4.35 6.32
CA ILE A 141 -10.06 -4.11 6.83
C ILE A 141 -10.36 -4.95 8.08
N ILE A 142 -9.88 -6.20 8.14
CA ILE A 142 -10.01 -7.06 9.32
C ILE A 142 -9.25 -6.45 10.51
N ALA A 143 -8.01 -6.03 10.29
CA ALA A 143 -7.20 -5.38 11.32
C ALA A 143 -7.86 -4.09 11.83
N MET A 144 -8.39 -3.26 10.93
CA MET A 144 -9.13 -2.06 11.29
C MET A 144 -10.39 -2.39 12.11
N ALA A 145 -11.18 -3.39 11.69
CA ALA A 145 -12.37 -3.80 12.42
C ALA A 145 -12.03 -4.23 13.86
N ILE A 146 -11.02 -5.08 14.04
CA ILE A 146 -10.57 -5.53 15.36
C ILE A 146 -10.07 -4.36 16.23
N LEU A 147 -9.33 -3.42 15.64
CA LEU A 147 -8.85 -2.23 16.35
C LEU A 147 -9.97 -1.25 16.72
N MET A 148 -11.05 -1.20 15.94
CA MET A 148 -12.20 -0.32 16.18
C MET A 148 -13.23 -0.92 17.13
N LEU A 149 -13.32 -2.25 17.27
CA LEU A 149 -14.28 -2.92 18.17
C LEU A 149 -14.27 -2.35 19.60
N PRO A 150 -13.11 -2.14 20.27
CA PRO A 150 -13.05 -1.54 21.61
C PRO A 150 -13.60 -0.12 21.67
N LEU A 151 -13.48 0.65 20.59
CA LEU A 151 -13.94 2.03 20.51
C LEU A 151 -15.46 2.14 20.30
N MET A 152 -16.08 1.13 19.68
CA MET A 152 -17.50 1.13 19.35
C MET A 152 -18.42 0.68 20.50
N ARG A 153 -17.87 0.27 21.66
CA ARG A 153 -18.64 -0.26 22.82
C ARG A 153 -19.62 -1.38 22.46
N VAL A 154 -19.44 -2.04 21.32
CA VAL A 154 -20.23 -3.20 20.89
C VAL A 154 -19.74 -4.40 21.68
N GLY A 155 -20.26 -4.56 22.90
CA GLY A 155 -19.86 -5.62 23.82
C GLY A 155 -20.12 -5.36 25.31
N GLY A 156 -20.45 -4.13 25.72
CA GLY A 156 -20.82 -3.89 27.13
C GLY A 156 -19.71 -4.17 28.14
N MET A 157 -18.46 -3.79 27.84
CA MET A 157 -17.38 -3.58 28.80
C MET A 157 -16.76 -2.21 28.58
#